data_AF-A0A8J2WHE0-F1
#
_entry.id   AF-A0A8J2WHE0-F1
#
_cell.length_a   1.000
_cell.length_b   1.000
_cell.length_c   1.000
_cell.angle_alpha   90.00
_cell.angle_beta   90.00
_cell.angle_gamma   90.00
#
_symmetry.space_group_name_H-M   'P 1'
#
loop_
_entity.id
_entity.type
_entity.pdbx_description
1 polymer ?
#
loop_
_entity_poly.entity_id
_entity_poly.type
_entity_poly.pdbx_seq_one_letter_code
_entity_poly.pdbx_strand_id
1 'polypeptide(L)'
;MGQSSRSFDSLKEMGNTFFKKTMQDDSLSPVLYQGRMCQALQFYNKAASVACDAKERSSILKNIAATQFRIGERLYRQLQHQQLYTSKLDSTFQLEKDLKFYLKGSLEAFVRAFEVGTTVQNADWISKLIESQQRCAQLMWNFILISQKHEMLSIILGRLHRLCCNVIRLTQPVLFLKLGRLTFQKAIEHQENGRFIESLQLLRDNCRNIEEAKKDKDQWEEAIELEESNLIHLSIGESNLARKRGD
;
A
#
# COMPACT_ATOMS: atom_id res chain seq x y z
N MET A 1 39.67 16.63 -15.78
CA MET A 1 39.47 15.17 -15.59
C MET A 1 38.06 14.84 -16.06
N GLY A 2 37.93 14.17 -17.20
CA GLY A 2 36.63 13.91 -17.83
C GLY A 2 35.79 12.93 -17.01
N GLN A 3 34.61 13.36 -16.58
CA GLN A 3 33.58 12.44 -16.13
C GLN A 3 33.11 11.65 -17.35
N SER A 4 33.62 10.44 -17.52
CA SER A 4 33.02 9.45 -18.43
C SER A 4 31.55 9.31 -18.02
N SER A 5 30.62 9.77 -18.85
CA SER A 5 29.19 9.56 -18.63
C SER A 5 28.96 8.04 -18.57
N ARG A 6 28.64 7.51 -17.39
CA ARG A 6 28.36 6.08 -17.24
C ARG A 6 27.06 5.77 -17.99
N SER A 7 27.05 4.68 -18.76
CA SER A 7 25.85 4.24 -19.48
C SER A 7 24.73 3.80 -18.53
N PHE A 8 23.49 3.78 -19.03
CA PHE A 8 22.33 3.26 -18.31
C PHE A 8 22.62 1.87 -17.70
N ASP A 9 23.10 0.93 -18.50
CA ASP A 9 23.35 -0.45 -18.06
C ASP A 9 24.42 -0.53 -16.97
N SER A 10 25.50 0.27 -17.08
CA SER A 10 26.54 0.33 -16.05
C SER A 10 25.98 0.84 -14.72
N LEU A 11 25.17 1.91 -14.76
CA LEU A 11 24.54 2.46 -13.56
C LEU A 11 23.53 1.49 -12.94
N LYS A 12 22.69 0.88 -13.77
CA LYS A 12 21.74 -0.14 -13.35
C LYS A 12 22.43 -1.33 -12.69
N GLU A 13 23.53 -1.82 -13.26
CA GLU A 13 24.22 -3.00 -12.72
C GLU A 13 24.94 -2.72 -11.40
N MET A 14 25.49 -1.52 -11.22
CA MET A 14 26.00 -1.11 -9.90
C MET A 14 24.88 -1.09 -8.85
N GLY A 15 23.71 -0.53 -9.20
CA GLY A 15 22.54 -0.56 -8.32
C GLY A 15 22.10 -2.00 -7.98
N ASN A 16 22.03 -2.87 -9.00
CA ASN A 16 21.71 -4.30 -8.83
C ASN A 16 22.70 -5.00 -7.90
N THR A 17 23.98 -4.66 -8.01
CA THR A 17 25.04 -5.25 -7.18
C THR A 17 24.83 -4.90 -5.71
N PHE A 18 24.60 -3.62 -5.38
CA PHE A 18 24.29 -3.23 -4.00
C PHE A 18 23.00 -3.89 -3.50
N PHE A 19 21.95 -3.90 -4.32
CA PHE A 19 20.67 -4.49 -3.96
C PHE A 19 20.81 -6.00 -3.65
N LYS A 20 21.39 -6.78 -4.56
CA LYS A 20 21.56 -8.24 -4.41
C LYS A 20 22.44 -8.59 -3.21
N LYS A 21 23.60 -7.93 -3.07
CA LYS A 21 24.49 -8.17 -1.93
C LYS A 21 23.83 -7.85 -0.59
N THR A 22 22.97 -6.83 -0.55
CA THR A 22 22.24 -6.47 0.68
C THR A 22 21.12 -7.46 0.99
N MET A 23 20.41 -7.96 -0.03
CA MET A 23 19.35 -8.97 0.14
C MET A 23 19.87 -10.35 0.54
N GLN A 24 21.12 -10.69 0.20
CA GLN A 24 21.74 -11.97 0.54
C GLN A 24 22.27 -12.03 1.98
N ASP A 25 22.39 -10.89 2.64
CA ASP A 25 23.00 -10.77 3.97
C ASP A 25 21.94 -10.40 5.02
N ASP A 26 21.23 -11.42 5.50
CA ASP A 26 20.16 -11.26 6.51
C ASP A 26 20.69 -10.79 7.87
N SER A 27 22.00 -10.93 8.11
CA SER A 27 22.68 -10.56 9.35
C SER A 27 22.91 -9.05 9.50
N LEU A 28 22.69 -8.27 8.44
CA LEU A 28 22.94 -6.83 8.46
C LEU A 28 22.14 -6.12 9.54
N SER A 29 22.84 -5.28 10.30
CA SER A 29 22.17 -4.32 11.17
C SER A 29 21.23 -3.44 10.33
N PRO A 30 20.08 -3.00 10.87
CA PRO A 30 19.12 -2.22 10.09
C PRO A 30 19.70 -0.93 9.47
N VAL A 31 20.62 -0.27 10.18
CA VAL A 31 21.31 0.93 9.69
C VAL A 31 22.18 0.61 8.47
N LEU A 32 22.95 -0.48 8.52
CA LEU A 32 23.79 -0.91 7.38
C LEU A 32 22.92 -1.36 6.19
N TYR A 33 21.83 -2.07 6.46
CA TYR A 33 20.87 -2.47 5.44
C TYR A 33 20.30 -1.26 4.70
N GLN A 34 19.78 -0.27 5.43
CA GLN A 34 19.24 0.96 4.86
C GLN A 34 20.32 1.75 4.10
N GLY A 35 21.54 1.87 4.65
CA GLY A 35 22.65 2.54 4.01
C GLY A 35 23.01 1.94 2.65
N ARG A 36 23.15 0.62 2.56
CA ARG A 36 23.45 -0.07 1.29
C ARG A 36 22.28 0.01 0.30
N MET A 37 21.03 -0.08 0.76
CA MET A 37 19.87 0.12 -0.11
C MET A 37 19.77 1.57 -0.63
N CYS A 38 20.14 2.56 0.17
CA CYS A 38 20.23 3.95 -0.28
C CYS A 38 21.32 4.14 -1.34
N GLN A 39 22.45 3.42 -1.24
CA GLN A 39 23.45 3.39 -2.32
C GLN A 39 22.89 2.80 -3.60
N ALA A 40 22.12 1.70 -3.53
CA ALA A 40 21.43 1.15 -4.70
C ALA A 40 20.47 2.19 -5.33
N LEU A 41 19.67 2.90 -4.51
CA LEU A 41 18.79 3.98 -4.97
C LEU A 41 19.55 5.12 -5.66
N GLN A 42 20.71 5.53 -5.14
CA GLN A 42 21.52 6.56 -5.78
C GLN A 42 21.93 6.16 -7.20
N PHE A 43 22.35 4.90 -7.41
CA PHE A 43 22.68 4.40 -8.74
C PHE A 43 21.45 4.28 -9.63
N TYR A 44 20.32 3.81 -9.10
CA TYR A 44 19.09 3.72 -9.89
C TYR A 44 18.54 5.10 -10.29
N ASN A 45 18.63 6.11 -9.43
CA ASN A 45 18.25 7.49 -9.76
C ASN A 45 19.16 8.08 -10.84
N LYS A 46 20.47 7.79 -10.79
CA LYS A 46 21.40 8.17 -11.87
C LYS A 46 21.05 7.46 -13.18
N ALA A 47 20.77 6.16 -13.14
CA ALA A 47 20.33 5.40 -14.31
C ALA A 47 19.02 5.96 -14.88
N ALA A 48 18.07 6.34 -14.04
CA ALA A 48 16.82 6.97 -14.47
C ALA A 48 17.04 8.30 -15.21
N SER A 49 18.04 9.08 -14.82
CA SER A 49 18.38 10.35 -15.50
C SER A 49 18.97 10.18 -16.91
N VAL A 50 19.47 8.99 -17.24
CA VAL A 50 20.08 8.68 -18.55
C VAL A 50 19.27 7.64 -19.34
N ALA A 51 18.09 7.25 -18.87
CA ALA A 51 17.22 6.28 -19.54
C ALA A 51 16.56 6.89 -20.78
N CYS A 52 16.83 6.32 -21.94
CA CYS A 52 16.48 6.87 -23.24
C CYS A 52 15.10 6.40 -23.71
N ASP A 53 14.75 5.14 -23.46
CA ASP A 53 13.50 4.54 -23.94
C ASP A 53 12.53 4.12 -22.82
N ALA A 54 11.30 3.77 -23.20
CA ALA A 54 10.26 3.36 -22.26
C ALA A 54 10.60 2.05 -21.52
N LYS A 55 11.36 1.15 -22.15
CA LYS A 55 11.73 -0.14 -21.56
C LYS A 55 12.77 0.06 -20.45
N GLU A 56 13.76 0.90 -20.68
CA GLU A 56 14.76 1.32 -19.69
C GLU A 56 14.10 2.08 -18.53
N ARG A 57 13.25 3.06 -18.84
CA ARG A 57 12.53 3.87 -17.84
C ARG A 57 11.63 3.02 -16.95
N SER A 58 10.80 2.15 -17.52
CA SER A 58 9.95 1.24 -16.73
C SER A 58 10.79 0.25 -15.92
N SER A 59 11.87 -0.29 -16.48
CA SER A 59 12.80 -1.18 -15.77
C SER A 59 13.43 -0.52 -14.55
N ILE A 60 13.87 0.74 -14.67
CA ILE A 60 14.57 1.42 -13.58
C ILE A 60 13.60 1.93 -12.50
N LEU A 61 12.42 2.39 -12.89
CA LEU A 61 11.35 2.74 -11.96
C LEU A 61 10.93 1.53 -11.11
N LYS A 62 10.81 0.34 -11.70
CA LYS A 62 10.59 -0.90 -10.94
C LYS A 62 11.69 -1.14 -9.91
N ASN A 63 12.95 -0.96 -10.29
CA ASN A 63 14.08 -1.19 -9.37
C ASN A 63 14.09 -0.17 -8.22
N ILE A 64 13.77 1.11 -8.49
CA ILE A 64 13.58 2.14 -7.46
C ILE A 64 12.44 1.72 -6.52
N ALA A 65 11.29 1.36 -7.08
CA ALA A 65 10.11 0.95 -6.31
C ALA A 65 10.41 -0.24 -5.40
N ALA A 66 11.02 -1.30 -5.94
CA ALA A 66 11.40 -2.49 -5.19
C ALA A 66 12.41 -2.18 -4.08
N THR A 67 13.38 -1.30 -4.34
CA THR A 67 14.39 -0.93 -3.34
C THR A 67 13.78 -0.13 -2.20
N GLN A 68 12.93 0.86 -2.51
CA GLN A 68 12.19 1.60 -1.49
C GLN A 68 11.27 0.67 -0.69
N PHE A 69 10.60 -0.28 -1.35
CA PHE A 69 9.76 -1.26 -0.67
C PHE A 69 10.55 -2.09 0.33
N ARG A 70 11.74 -2.59 -0.06
CA ARG A 70 12.60 -3.40 0.82
C ARG A 70 13.11 -2.62 2.03
N ILE A 71 13.42 -1.33 1.85
CA ILE A 71 13.72 -0.45 2.99
C ILE A 71 12.49 -0.37 3.92
N GLY A 72 11.32 -0.06 3.37
CA GLY A 72 10.08 0.01 4.14
C GLY A 72 9.75 -1.29 4.87
N GLU A 73 9.95 -2.45 4.25
CA GLU A 73 9.76 -3.75 4.87
C GLU A 73 10.68 -3.95 6.09
N ARG A 74 11.97 -3.57 5.98
CA ARG A 74 12.92 -3.66 7.10
C ARG A 74 12.54 -2.72 8.23
N LEU A 75 12.17 -1.48 7.91
CA LEU A 75 11.70 -0.48 8.89
C LEU A 75 10.41 -0.94 9.60
N TYR A 76 9.48 -1.55 8.87
CA TYR A 76 8.24 -2.07 9.45
C TYR A 76 8.50 -3.20 10.46
N ARG A 77 9.42 -4.12 10.16
CA ARG A 77 9.85 -5.16 11.12
C ARG A 77 10.43 -4.52 12.39
N GLN A 78 11.25 -3.47 12.24
CA GLN A 78 11.78 -2.73 13.39
C GLN A 78 10.66 -2.07 14.21
N LEU A 79 9.66 -1.49 13.54
CA LEU A 79 8.51 -0.88 14.20
C LEU A 79 7.72 -1.91 15.01
N GLN A 80 7.48 -3.09 14.45
CA GLN A 80 6.81 -4.20 15.15
C GLN A 80 7.60 -4.66 16.38
N HIS A 81 8.93 -4.74 16.29
CA HIS A 81 9.77 -5.07 17.45
C HIS A 81 9.78 -3.94 18.49
N GLN A 82 9.86 -2.68 18.08
CA GLN A 82 9.88 -1.55 19.02
C GLN A 82 8.53 -1.34 19.72
N GLN A 83 7.39 -1.61 19.08
CA GLN A 83 6.10 -1.53 19.74
C GLN A 83 5.94 -2.55 20.89
N LEU A 84 6.75 -3.61 20.93
CA LEU A 84 6.79 -4.58 22.03
C LEU A 84 7.62 -4.06 23.23
N TYR A 85 8.50 -3.09 23.03
CA TYR A 85 9.38 -2.54 24.05
C TYR A 85 9.19 -1.02 24.10
N THR A 86 8.45 -0.52 25.10
CA THR A 86 7.98 0.86 25.37
C THR A 86 9.07 1.94 25.49
N SER A 87 10.11 1.90 24.67
CA SER A 87 11.31 2.72 24.81
C SER A 87 11.47 3.66 23.60
N LYS A 88 11.26 4.95 23.88
CA LYS A 88 11.58 6.16 23.08
C LYS A 88 10.58 6.56 21.98
N LEU A 89 9.64 7.44 22.37
CA LEU A 89 8.63 8.07 21.50
C LEU A 89 9.22 8.73 20.24
N ASP A 90 10.31 9.50 20.38
CA ASP A 90 10.90 10.27 19.27
C ASP A 90 11.49 9.37 18.17
N SER A 91 12.10 8.25 18.56
CA SER A 91 12.62 7.28 17.58
C SER A 91 11.51 6.52 16.87
N THR A 92 10.39 6.26 17.56
CA THR A 92 9.21 5.64 16.93
C THR A 92 8.58 6.59 15.91
N PHE A 93 8.43 7.88 16.25
CA PHE A 93 7.87 8.87 15.31
C PHE A 93 8.72 9.03 14.04
N GLN A 94 10.04 9.11 14.17
CA GLN A 94 10.94 9.20 13.02
C GLN A 94 10.88 7.92 12.17
N LEU A 95 10.81 6.74 12.81
CA LEU A 95 10.66 5.47 12.12
C LEU A 95 9.34 5.39 11.32
N GLU A 96 8.23 5.84 11.89
CA GLU A 96 6.93 5.90 11.21
C GLU A 96 6.96 6.86 10.02
N LYS A 97 7.60 8.02 10.16
CA LYS A 97 7.79 9.00 9.08
C LYS A 97 8.58 8.41 7.93
N ASP A 98 9.71 7.75 8.22
CA ASP A 98 10.56 7.14 7.20
C ASP A 98 9.86 5.95 6.53
N LEU A 99 9.19 5.12 7.31
CA LEU A 99 8.38 4.02 6.78
C LEU A 99 7.32 4.54 5.80
N LYS A 100 6.55 5.55 6.19
CA LYS A 100 5.55 6.19 5.32
C LYS A 100 6.18 6.73 4.04
N PHE A 101 7.34 7.40 4.16
CA PHE A 101 8.07 7.95 3.02
C PHE A 101 8.45 6.86 2.01
N TYR A 102 9.09 5.78 2.47
CA TYR A 102 9.55 4.71 1.58
C TYR A 102 8.41 3.91 0.96
N LEU A 103 7.37 3.57 1.72
CA LEU A 103 6.24 2.83 1.19
C LEU A 103 5.42 3.66 0.18
N LYS A 104 5.21 4.95 0.47
CA LYS A 104 4.50 5.84 -0.46
C LYS A 104 5.29 6.03 -1.76
N GLY A 105 6.59 6.34 -1.64
CA GLY A 105 7.47 6.50 -2.80
C GLY A 105 7.54 5.22 -3.63
N SER A 106 7.56 4.05 -2.98
CA SER A 106 7.54 2.76 -3.65
C SER A 106 6.26 2.54 -4.46
N LEU A 107 5.09 2.78 -3.87
CA LEU A 107 3.81 2.66 -4.58
C LEU A 107 3.73 3.60 -5.79
N GLU A 108 4.12 4.86 -5.62
CA GLU A 108 4.17 5.85 -6.70
C GLU A 108 5.11 5.39 -7.84
N ALA A 109 6.29 4.85 -7.50
CA ALA A 109 7.23 4.32 -8.48
C ALA A 109 6.73 3.03 -9.18
N PHE A 110 6.02 2.14 -8.48
CA PHE A 110 5.38 0.98 -9.08
C PHE A 110 4.30 1.37 -10.10
N VAL A 111 3.43 2.34 -9.76
CA VAL A 111 2.41 2.86 -10.69
C VAL A 111 3.09 3.40 -11.95
N ARG A 112 4.09 4.27 -11.81
CA ARG A 112 4.81 4.84 -12.96
C ARG A 112 5.53 3.77 -13.79
N ALA A 113 6.12 2.78 -13.13
CA ALA A 113 6.78 1.67 -13.82
C ALA A 113 5.78 0.88 -14.68
N PHE A 114 4.56 0.68 -14.19
CA PHE A 114 3.49 0.03 -14.92
C PHE A 114 2.99 0.87 -16.09
N GLU A 115 2.67 2.15 -15.87
CA GLU A 115 2.18 3.08 -16.90
C GLU A 115 3.14 3.17 -18.09
N VAL A 116 4.44 3.29 -17.81
CA VAL A 116 5.48 3.36 -18.86
C VAL A 116 5.75 1.97 -19.46
N GLY A 117 5.63 0.90 -18.67
CA GLY A 117 6.04 -0.46 -19.03
C GLY A 117 4.98 -1.29 -19.75
N THR A 118 3.70 -0.96 -19.62
CA THR A 118 2.58 -1.84 -20.01
C THR A 118 2.57 -2.24 -21.49
N THR A 119 3.14 -1.44 -22.39
CA THR A 119 3.20 -1.72 -23.83
C THR A 119 4.55 -2.24 -24.31
N VAL A 120 5.59 -2.19 -23.47
CA VAL A 120 6.99 -2.47 -23.86
C VAL A 120 7.64 -3.61 -23.07
N GLN A 121 7.05 -3.98 -21.93
CA GLN A 121 7.48 -5.11 -21.11
C GLN A 121 6.61 -6.32 -21.39
N ASN A 122 7.15 -7.52 -21.12
CA ASN A 122 6.42 -8.77 -21.28
C ASN A 122 5.44 -9.03 -20.11
N ALA A 123 4.53 -9.98 -20.30
CA ALA A 123 3.49 -10.31 -19.31
C ALA A 123 4.06 -10.79 -17.96
N ASP A 124 5.14 -11.59 -17.96
CA ASP A 124 5.80 -12.04 -16.72
C ASP A 124 6.35 -10.87 -15.90
N TRP A 125 6.97 -9.91 -16.56
CA TRP A 125 7.48 -8.70 -15.90
C TRP A 125 6.34 -7.89 -15.28
N ILE A 126 5.22 -7.73 -16.00
CA ILE A 126 4.03 -7.01 -15.54
C ILE A 126 3.40 -7.72 -14.34
N SER A 127 3.25 -9.04 -14.40
CA SER A 127 2.71 -9.85 -13.30
C SER A 127 3.53 -9.69 -12.02
N LYS A 128 4.86 -9.83 -12.11
CA LYS A 128 5.78 -9.65 -10.96
C LYS A 128 5.77 -8.22 -10.39
N LEU A 129 5.55 -7.21 -11.24
CA LEU A 129 5.40 -5.83 -10.82
C LEU A 129 4.13 -5.65 -9.98
N ILE A 130 3.00 -6.17 -10.47
CA ILE A 130 1.70 -6.12 -9.78
C ILE A 130 1.77 -6.85 -8.44
N GLU A 131 2.34 -8.06 -8.40
CA GLU A 131 2.52 -8.81 -7.16
C GLU A 131 3.35 -8.03 -6.12
N SER A 132 4.45 -7.42 -6.56
CA SER A 132 5.31 -6.60 -5.69
C SER A 132 4.57 -5.36 -5.17
N GLN A 133 3.78 -4.70 -6.02
CA GLN A 133 2.97 -3.56 -5.60
C GLN A 133 1.90 -3.97 -4.60
N GLN A 134 1.20 -5.09 -4.84
CA GLN A 134 0.17 -5.61 -3.94
C GLN A 134 0.74 -5.88 -2.55
N ARG A 135 1.93 -6.48 -2.48
CA ARG A 135 2.64 -6.68 -1.20
C ARG A 135 3.00 -5.35 -0.51
N CYS A 136 3.44 -4.35 -1.27
CA CYS A 136 3.72 -3.02 -0.75
C CYS A 136 2.45 -2.32 -0.22
N ALA A 137 1.35 -2.41 -0.96
CA ALA A 137 0.07 -1.82 -0.59
C ALA A 137 -0.51 -2.49 0.66
N GLN A 138 -0.40 -3.82 0.75
CA GLN A 138 -0.78 -4.58 1.94
C GLN A 138 0.03 -4.19 3.18
N LEU A 139 1.33 -3.92 3.03
CA LEU A 139 2.16 -3.47 4.15
C LEU A 139 1.80 -2.04 4.56
N MET A 140 1.56 -1.13 3.60
CA MET A 140 1.05 0.23 3.89
C MET A 140 -0.32 0.19 4.58
N TRP A 141 -1.21 -0.70 4.15
CA TRP A 141 -2.51 -0.94 4.78
C TRP A 141 -2.35 -1.29 6.26
N ASN A 142 -1.51 -2.29 6.55
CA ASN A 142 -1.26 -2.74 7.92
C ASN A 142 -0.62 -1.63 8.76
N PHE A 143 0.30 -0.87 8.18
CA PHE A 143 0.92 0.28 8.83
C PHE A 143 -0.12 1.37 9.20
N ILE A 144 -1.06 1.70 8.31
CA ILE A 144 -2.14 2.66 8.61
C ILE A 144 -2.98 2.18 9.80
N LEU A 145 -3.36 0.89 9.83
CA LEU A 145 -4.16 0.34 10.93
C LEU A 145 -3.42 0.34 12.28
N ILE A 146 -2.11 0.09 12.27
CA ILE A 146 -1.30 -0.01 13.50
C ILE A 146 -0.91 1.37 14.04
N SER A 147 -0.48 2.28 13.17
CA SER A 147 0.01 3.62 13.58
C SER A 147 -1.10 4.53 14.14
N GLN A 148 -2.37 4.17 13.93
CA GLN A 148 -3.50 5.08 14.16
C GLN A 148 -4.59 4.46 15.05
N LYS A 149 -4.21 3.55 15.96
CA LYS A 149 -5.17 2.91 16.88
C LYS A 149 -6.03 3.90 17.68
N HIS A 150 -5.57 5.15 17.84
CA HIS A 150 -6.28 6.20 18.58
C HIS A 150 -6.90 7.30 17.69
N GLU A 151 -6.74 7.24 16.36
CA GLU A 151 -7.39 8.21 15.47
C GLU A 151 -8.88 7.90 15.29
N MET A 152 -9.67 8.91 14.92
CA MET A 152 -11.07 8.72 14.55
C MET A 152 -11.20 7.76 13.37
N LEU A 153 -12.16 6.84 13.43
CA LEU A 153 -12.41 5.83 12.39
C LEU A 153 -12.56 6.46 11.00
N SER A 154 -13.25 7.59 10.88
CA SER A 154 -13.42 8.31 9.61
C SER A 154 -12.09 8.73 8.97
N ILE A 155 -11.10 9.09 9.77
CA ILE A 155 -9.76 9.48 9.28
C ILE A 155 -9.01 8.24 8.77
N ILE A 156 -9.09 7.13 9.51
CA ILE A 156 -8.49 5.84 9.12
C ILE A 156 -9.10 5.37 7.80
N LEU A 157 -10.43 5.29 7.72
CA LEU A 157 -11.15 4.88 6.50
C LEU A 157 -10.84 5.81 5.33
N GLY A 158 -10.80 7.14 5.55
CA GLY A 158 -10.41 8.10 4.51
C GLY A 158 -8.97 7.91 4.02
N ARG A 159 -8.03 7.54 4.89
CA ARG A 159 -6.64 7.21 4.49
C ARG A 159 -6.57 5.90 3.71
N LEU A 160 -7.30 4.87 4.12
CA LEU A 160 -7.37 3.59 3.41
C LEU A 160 -8.05 3.74 2.04
N HIS A 161 -9.13 4.52 1.94
CA HIS A 161 -9.77 4.83 0.67
C HIS A 161 -8.79 5.52 -0.30
N ARG A 162 -8.04 6.52 0.18
CA ARG A 162 -6.97 7.15 -0.62
C ARG A 162 -5.88 6.16 -1.04
N LEU A 163 -5.54 5.18 -0.21
CA LEU A 163 -4.59 4.13 -0.59
C LEU A 163 -5.16 3.28 -1.75
N CYS A 164 -6.43 2.84 -1.65
CA CYS A 164 -7.10 2.09 -2.71
C CYS A 164 -7.13 2.87 -4.04
N CYS A 165 -7.35 4.19 -4.00
CA CYS A 165 -7.33 5.03 -5.19
C CYS A 165 -5.94 5.14 -5.86
N ASN A 166 -4.85 4.91 -5.13
CA ASN A 166 -3.48 5.16 -5.57
C ASN A 166 -2.69 3.90 -5.98
N VAL A 167 -3.33 2.73 -6.06
CA VAL A 167 -2.70 1.48 -6.54
C VAL A 167 -3.11 1.16 -7.98
N ILE A 168 -2.33 0.31 -8.67
CA ILE A 168 -2.60 -0.07 -10.07
C ILE A 168 -3.95 -0.79 -10.14
N ARG A 169 -4.65 -0.57 -11.24
CA ARG A 169 -6.03 -1.01 -11.54
C ARG A 169 -6.37 -2.46 -11.17
N LEU A 170 -5.43 -3.40 -11.25
CA LEU A 170 -5.70 -4.80 -10.90
C LEU A 170 -5.66 -5.06 -9.38
N THR A 171 -4.85 -4.30 -8.64
CA THR A 171 -4.79 -4.40 -7.17
C THR A 171 -5.89 -3.56 -6.49
N GLN A 172 -6.40 -2.55 -7.19
CA GLN A 172 -7.38 -1.61 -6.67
C GLN A 172 -8.70 -2.27 -6.21
N PRO A 173 -9.38 -3.10 -7.02
CA PRO A 173 -10.61 -3.79 -6.62
C PRO A 173 -10.43 -4.68 -5.38
N VAL A 174 -9.32 -5.41 -5.30
CA VAL A 174 -8.98 -6.27 -4.14
C VAL A 174 -8.87 -5.44 -2.85
N LEU A 175 -8.21 -4.28 -2.91
CA LEU A 175 -8.12 -3.39 -1.74
C LEU A 175 -9.46 -2.73 -1.39
N PHE A 176 -10.28 -2.41 -2.40
CA PHE A 176 -11.63 -1.88 -2.18
C PHE A 176 -12.55 -2.93 -1.55
N LEU A 177 -12.47 -4.20 -1.95
CA LEU A 177 -13.20 -5.29 -1.28
C LEU A 177 -12.79 -5.40 0.19
N LYS A 178 -11.48 -5.34 0.46
CA LYS A 178 -10.96 -5.36 1.82
C LYS A 178 -11.42 -4.16 2.66
N LEU A 179 -11.44 -2.96 2.07
CA LEU A 179 -12.01 -1.77 2.70
C LEU A 179 -13.51 -1.91 2.94
N GLY A 180 -14.20 -2.54 1.99
CA GLY A 180 -15.62 -2.83 2.08
C GLY A 180 -15.95 -3.69 3.30
N ARG A 181 -15.21 -4.79 3.46
CA ARG A 181 -15.33 -5.70 4.61
C ARG A 181 -15.04 -5.01 5.93
N LEU A 182 -13.98 -4.20 5.99
CA LEU A 182 -13.64 -3.45 7.21
C LEU A 182 -14.74 -2.43 7.57
N THR A 183 -15.24 -1.70 6.59
CA THR A 183 -16.30 -0.69 6.77
C THR A 183 -17.59 -1.35 7.25
N PHE A 184 -17.98 -2.47 6.63
CA PHE A 184 -19.12 -3.28 7.04
C PHE A 184 -18.95 -3.78 8.49
N GLN A 185 -17.83 -4.40 8.82
CA GLN A 185 -17.55 -4.87 10.19
C GLN A 185 -17.71 -3.75 11.22
N LYS A 186 -17.18 -2.55 10.95
CA LYS A 186 -17.34 -1.41 11.85
C LYS A 186 -18.78 -0.92 11.95
N ALA A 187 -19.54 -0.98 10.86
CA ALA A 187 -20.95 -0.66 10.91
C ALA A 187 -21.74 -1.63 11.80
N ILE A 188 -21.42 -2.92 11.76
CA ILE A 188 -22.05 -3.93 12.63
C ILE A 188 -21.70 -3.67 14.09
N GLU A 189 -20.43 -3.40 14.41
CA GLU A 189 -20.01 -3.00 15.76
C GLU A 189 -20.79 -1.76 16.25
N HIS A 190 -21.04 -0.77 15.39
CA HIS A 190 -21.86 0.39 15.74
C HIS A 190 -23.32 0.00 16.02
N GLN A 191 -23.91 -0.89 15.22
CA GLN A 191 -25.27 -1.41 15.39
C GLN A 191 -25.44 -2.16 16.71
N GLU A 192 -24.52 -3.07 17.04
CA GLU A 192 -24.52 -3.84 18.29
C GLU A 192 -24.41 -2.92 19.51
N ASN A 193 -23.70 -1.80 19.38
CA ASN A 193 -23.57 -0.78 20.42
C ASN A 193 -24.73 0.24 20.43
N GLY A 194 -25.78 0.03 19.64
CA GLY A 194 -26.95 0.91 19.55
C GLY A 194 -26.69 2.27 18.88
N ARG A 195 -25.53 2.46 18.25
CA ARG A 195 -25.11 3.65 17.49
C ARG A 195 -25.58 3.55 16.04
N PHE A 196 -26.90 3.58 15.86
CA PHE A 196 -27.52 3.27 14.56
C PHE A 196 -27.26 4.34 13.50
N ILE A 197 -27.14 5.63 13.86
CA ILE A 197 -26.88 6.70 12.89
C ILE A 197 -25.50 6.51 12.25
N GLU A 198 -24.49 6.27 13.06
CA GLU A 198 -23.12 6.04 12.61
C GLU A 198 -22.99 4.75 11.81
N SER A 199 -23.68 3.69 12.22
CA SER A 199 -23.76 2.43 11.46
C SER A 199 -24.37 2.64 10.08
N LEU A 200 -25.53 3.31 9.99
CA LEU A 200 -26.20 3.57 8.71
C LEU A 200 -25.34 4.43 7.79
N GLN A 201 -24.62 5.42 8.33
CA GLN A 201 -23.70 6.22 7.54
C GLN A 201 -22.58 5.35 6.94
N LEU A 202 -21.96 4.48 7.74
CA LEU A 202 -20.92 3.58 7.27
C LEU A 202 -21.44 2.61 6.19
N LEU A 203 -22.61 2.01 6.37
CA LEU A 203 -23.19 1.09 5.38
C LEU A 203 -23.51 1.80 4.06
N ARG A 204 -23.98 3.05 4.10
CA ARG A 204 -24.24 3.87 2.90
C ARG A 204 -22.93 4.24 2.19
N ASP A 205 -21.92 4.65 2.95
CA ASP A 205 -20.58 4.95 2.41
C ASP A 205 -19.92 3.70 1.81
N ASN A 206 -20.28 2.52 2.32
CA ASN A 206 -19.72 1.25 1.89
C ASN A 206 -20.11 0.85 0.46
N CYS A 207 -21.27 1.31 -0.04
CA CYS A 207 -21.72 1.00 -1.41
C CYS A 207 -20.67 1.34 -2.45
N ARG A 208 -19.98 2.48 -2.28
CA ARG A 208 -18.90 2.89 -3.20
C ARG A 208 -17.71 1.93 -3.18
N ASN A 209 -17.34 1.39 -2.02
CA ASN A 209 -16.24 0.42 -1.95
C ASN A 209 -16.62 -0.88 -2.67
N ILE A 210 -17.88 -1.30 -2.54
CA ILE A 210 -18.42 -2.50 -3.20
C ILE A 210 -18.47 -2.32 -4.72
N GLU A 211 -18.95 -1.17 -5.20
CA GLU A 211 -18.96 -0.83 -6.63
C GLU A 211 -17.56 -0.86 -7.25
N GLU A 212 -16.55 -0.32 -6.55
CA GLU A 212 -15.17 -0.38 -7.01
C GLU A 212 -14.60 -1.81 -6.98
N ALA A 213 -14.98 -2.63 -6.01
CA ALA A 213 -14.59 -4.05 -5.95
C ALA A 213 -15.18 -4.87 -7.11
N LYS A 214 -16.43 -4.59 -7.51
CA LYS A 214 -17.12 -5.26 -8.63
C LYS A 214 -16.49 -4.97 -10.00
N LYS A 215 -15.54 -4.04 -10.10
CA LYS A 215 -14.82 -3.79 -11.37
C LYS A 215 -13.90 -4.95 -11.76
N ASP A 216 -13.57 -5.84 -10.83
CA ASP A 216 -12.82 -7.07 -11.10
C ASP A 216 -13.75 -8.29 -11.07
N LYS A 217 -13.67 -9.12 -12.12
CA LYS A 217 -14.46 -10.34 -12.22
C LYS A 217 -14.07 -11.35 -11.15
N ASP A 218 -12.79 -11.39 -10.79
CA ASP A 218 -12.28 -12.33 -9.80
C ASP A 218 -12.75 -11.98 -8.38
N GLN A 219 -13.28 -10.76 -8.16
CA GLN A 219 -13.78 -10.29 -6.88
C GLN A 219 -15.31 -10.13 -6.88
N TRP A 220 -15.97 -10.42 -8.01
CA TRP A 220 -17.38 -10.10 -8.22
C TRP A 220 -18.29 -10.83 -7.22
N GLU A 221 -18.12 -12.14 -7.07
CA GLU A 221 -18.96 -12.96 -6.18
C GLU A 221 -18.86 -12.48 -4.72
N GLU A 222 -17.62 -12.33 -4.21
CA GLU A 222 -17.39 -11.83 -2.85
C GLU A 222 -17.95 -10.40 -2.65
N ALA A 223 -17.93 -9.56 -3.69
CA ALA A 223 -18.49 -8.22 -3.62
C ALA A 223 -20.04 -8.22 -3.63
N ILE A 224 -20.68 -9.15 -4.34
CA ILE A 224 -22.14 -9.34 -4.31
C ILE A 224 -22.59 -9.82 -2.94
N GLU A 225 -21.91 -10.82 -2.36
CA GLU A 225 -22.23 -11.29 -1.00
C GLU A 225 -22.14 -10.16 0.04
N LEU A 226 -21.13 -9.30 -0.11
CA LEU A 226 -20.96 -8.12 0.73
C LEU A 226 -22.08 -7.09 0.49
N GLU A 227 -22.51 -6.88 -0.75
CA GLU A 227 -23.65 -6.00 -1.10
C GLU A 227 -24.95 -6.45 -0.46
N GLU A 228 -25.28 -7.73 -0.58
CA GLU A 228 -26.49 -8.32 0.01
C GLU A 228 -26.48 -8.18 1.54
N SER A 229 -25.34 -8.51 2.16
CA SER A 229 -25.15 -8.34 3.61
C SER A 229 -25.30 -6.87 4.03
N ASN A 230 -24.74 -5.95 3.25
CA ASN A 230 -24.81 -4.51 3.50
C ASN A 230 -26.26 -3.99 3.43
N LEU A 231 -27.05 -4.45 2.46
CA LEU A 231 -28.47 -4.11 2.32
C LEU A 231 -29.33 -4.64 3.47
N ILE A 232 -29.11 -5.89 3.89
CA ILE A 232 -29.82 -6.49 5.03
C ILE A 232 -29.58 -5.64 6.29
N HIS A 233 -28.33 -5.29 6.57
CA HIS A 233 -27.99 -4.50 7.75
C HIS A 233 -28.43 -3.04 7.65
N LEU A 234 -28.57 -2.47 6.45
CA LEU A 234 -29.20 -1.16 6.27
C LEU A 234 -30.65 -1.21 6.76
N SER A 235 -31.43 -2.20 6.30
CA SER A 235 -32.82 -2.39 6.71
C SER A 235 -32.97 -2.60 8.22
N ILE A 236 -32.13 -3.43 8.82
CA ILE A 236 -32.10 -3.64 10.28
C ILE A 236 -31.80 -2.35 11.03
N GLY A 237 -30.81 -1.59 10.58
CA GLY A 237 -30.42 -0.31 11.19
C GLY A 237 -31.54 0.73 11.14
N GLU A 238 -32.22 0.84 10.00
CA GLU A 238 -33.34 1.77 9.80
C GLU A 238 -34.54 1.39 10.67
N SER A 239 -34.90 0.10 10.73
CA SER A 239 -35.99 -0.38 11.58
C SER A 239 -35.73 -0.10 13.07
N ASN A 240 -34.51 -0.37 13.54
CA ASN A 240 -34.15 -0.12 14.94
C ASN A 240 -34.09 1.38 15.28
N LEU A 241 -33.69 2.22 14.33
CA LEU A 241 -33.69 3.68 14.52
C LEU A 241 -35.12 4.23 14.59
N ALA A 242 -36.04 3.77 13.73
CA ALA A 242 -37.45 4.13 13.77
C ALA A 242 -38.09 3.76 15.12
N ARG A 243 -37.87 2.52 15.58
CA ARG A 243 -38.31 2.06 16.91
C ARG A 243 -37.78 2.93 18.04
N LYS A 244 -36.52 3.38 17.98
CA LYS A 244 -35.94 4.30 18.98
C LYS A 244 -36.57 5.69 18.95
N ARG A 245 -37.07 6.14 17.80
CA ARG A 245 -37.72 7.44 17.63
C ARG A 245 -39.21 7.42 17.96
N GLY A 246 -39.83 6.24 18.02
CA GLY A 246 -41.26 6.08 18.25
C GLY A 246 -42.10 6.22 16.97
N ASP A 247 -41.46 6.05 15.81
CA ASP A 247 -42.08 6.03 14.48
C ASP A 247 -42.57 4.62 14.10
#